data_AF-A0A924L603-F1
#
_entry.id   AF-A0A924L603-F1
#
_cell.length_a   1.000
_cell.length_b   1.000
_cell.length_c   1.000
_cell.angle_alpha   90.00
_cell.angle_beta   90.00
_cell.angle_gamma   90.00
#
_symmetry.space_group_name_H-M   'P 1'
#
loop_
_entity.id
_entity.type
_entity.pdbx_description
1 polymer ?
#
loop_
_entity_poly.entity_id
_entity_poly.type
_entity_poly.pdbx_seq_one_letter_code
_entity_poly.pdbx_strand_id
1 'polypeptide(L)'
;MGDYRRAIDYLLKALVIFKSINDLRNVGVITSNLGNSYEKLNMLDSALIYTNLAYDLLVQQKNNYPTGIALANLGNIYLKMGQPGLAMSKYRLSIPFLLEQNDPEAISEVYLGMARVFQKAGSLDSSLYYAKLSLVFTQKVGFTITAIDASNFLIAYYMATHNVDSAFVYQNLSMTVKDSLFSREKQNAIQGLGFDETMRQQELQDAKEEAQTQFKFNILFGGLFILFAVAFVLYRNNRQKQKTNFSLTQQKLKVESTLQELKLTQSQLIQSEKMASLGELTAGIAHEIQNPLNFVNNFSEVNKELLAEMKDEMEKGNITDAKEIANDVIANEEKINHHGKRADAIVKG
;
A
#
# COMPACT_ATOMS: atom_id res chain seq x y z
N MET A 1 -32.56 13.78 -31.82
CA MET A 1 -31.63 13.99 -32.98
C MET A 1 -31.73 15.44 -33.44
N GLY A 2 -30.66 16.05 -33.94
CA GLY A 2 -30.70 17.42 -34.51
C GLY A 2 -29.83 18.49 -33.85
N ASP A 3 -29.08 18.17 -32.78
CA ASP A 3 -28.07 19.10 -32.24
C ASP A 3 -26.75 18.96 -33.03
N TYR A 4 -26.72 19.58 -34.20
CA TYR A 4 -25.56 19.56 -35.09
C TYR A 4 -24.33 20.28 -34.49
N ARG A 5 -24.51 21.18 -33.52
CA ARG A 5 -23.39 21.87 -32.85
C ARG A 5 -22.65 20.91 -31.92
N ARG A 6 -23.38 20.14 -31.11
CA ARG A 6 -22.77 19.06 -30.31
C ARG A 6 -22.18 17.97 -31.19
N ALA A 7 -22.85 17.62 -32.28
CA ALA A 7 -22.31 16.65 -33.25
C ALA A 7 -20.94 17.10 -33.78
N ILE A 8 -20.78 18.36 -34.16
CA ILE A 8 -19.49 18.91 -34.61
C ILE A 8 -18.41 18.79 -33.53
N ASP A 9 -18.70 19.10 -32.26
CA ASP A 9 -17.72 18.95 -31.17
C ASP A 9 -17.20 17.51 -31.04
N TYR A 10 -18.11 16.53 -31.00
CA TYR A 10 -17.73 15.12 -30.92
C TYR A 10 -17.01 14.63 -32.18
N LEU A 11 -17.45 15.05 -33.37
CA LEU A 11 -16.81 14.68 -34.63
C LEU A 11 -15.40 15.26 -34.74
N LEU A 12 -15.15 16.48 -34.24
CA LEU A 12 -13.81 17.06 -34.19
C LEU A 12 -12.88 16.28 -33.25
N LYS A 13 -13.38 15.86 -32.08
CA LYS A 13 -12.63 14.99 -31.15
C LYS A 13 -12.31 13.63 -31.79
N ALA A 14 -13.31 13.00 -32.43
CA ALA A 14 -13.12 11.75 -33.15
C ALA A 14 -12.10 11.88 -34.29
N LEU A 15 -12.13 13.00 -35.03
CA LEU A 15 -11.19 13.29 -36.10
C LEU A 15 -9.74 13.32 -35.60
N VAL A 16 -9.48 13.90 -34.44
CA VAL A 16 -8.14 13.92 -33.81
C VAL A 16 -7.68 12.49 -33.51
N ILE A 17 -8.56 11.67 -32.93
CA ILE A 17 -8.25 10.28 -32.59
C ILE A 17 -7.93 9.47 -33.85
N PHE A 18 -8.80 9.48 -34.87
CA PHE A 18 -8.58 8.72 -36.10
C PHE A 18 -7.33 9.16 -36.87
N LYS A 19 -6.99 10.46 -36.83
CA LYS A 19 -5.71 10.95 -37.36
C LYS A 19 -4.51 10.41 -36.59
N SER A 20 -4.57 10.37 -35.26
CA SER A 20 -3.45 9.90 -34.42
C SER A 20 -3.10 8.43 -34.65
N ILE A 21 -4.08 7.61 -35.06
CA ILE A 21 -3.89 6.19 -35.37
C ILE A 21 -3.73 5.91 -36.87
N ASN A 22 -3.60 6.95 -37.71
CA ASN A 22 -3.50 6.86 -39.17
C ASN A 22 -4.65 6.10 -39.87
N ASP A 23 -5.86 6.14 -39.31
CA ASP A 23 -7.04 5.53 -39.92
C ASP A 23 -7.68 6.48 -40.95
N LEU A 24 -7.05 6.56 -42.11
CA LEU A 24 -7.45 7.45 -43.20
C LEU A 24 -8.88 7.16 -43.72
N ARG A 25 -9.35 5.91 -43.59
CA ARG A 25 -10.71 5.54 -44.00
C ARG A 25 -11.74 6.23 -43.11
N ASN A 26 -11.60 6.13 -41.79
CA ASN A 26 -12.51 6.76 -40.85
C ASN A 26 -12.33 8.27 -40.79
N VAL A 27 -11.13 8.80 -41.04
CA VAL A 27 -10.93 10.25 -41.25
C VAL A 27 -11.82 10.76 -42.37
N GLY A 28 -11.91 10.07 -43.52
CA GLY A 28 -12.79 10.46 -44.62
C GLY A 28 -14.28 10.48 -44.23
N VAL A 29 -14.73 9.44 -43.51
CA VAL A 29 -16.12 9.33 -43.05
C VAL A 29 -16.48 10.45 -42.07
N ILE A 30 -15.67 10.66 -41.03
CA ILE A 30 -15.89 11.71 -40.02
C ILE A 30 -15.86 13.09 -40.66
N THR A 31 -14.97 13.33 -41.62
CA THR A 31 -14.90 14.59 -42.36
C THR A 31 -16.16 14.82 -43.21
N SER A 32 -16.73 13.76 -43.82
CA SER A 32 -18.00 13.86 -44.54
C SER A 32 -19.16 14.23 -43.61
N ASN A 33 -19.20 13.62 -42.42
CA ASN A 33 -20.21 13.91 -41.40
C ASN A 33 -20.11 15.33 -40.83
N LEU A 34 -18.89 15.87 -40.69
CA LEU A 34 -18.67 17.28 -40.36
C LEU A 34 -19.26 18.18 -41.46
N GLY A 35 -18.97 17.88 -42.73
CA GLY A 35 -19.53 18.61 -43.86
C GLY A 35 -21.05 18.62 -43.88
N ASN A 36 -21.69 17.46 -43.65
CA ASN A 36 -23.14 17.36 -43.50
C ASN A 36 -23.67 18.18 -42.30
N SER A 37 -23.01 18.12 -41.15
CA SER A 37 -23.42 18.87 -39.96
C SER A 37 -23.37 20.39 -40.19
N TYR A 38 -22.33 20.88 -40.87
CA TYR A 38 -22.24 22.29 -41.28
C TYR A 38 -23.31 22.66 -42.33
N GLU A 39 -23.62 21.76 -43.26
CA GLU A 39 -24.69 21.95 -44.26
C GLU A 39 -26.06 22.13 -43.58
N LYS A 40 -26.37 21.30 -42.58
CA LYS A 40 -27.61 21.38 -41.80
C LYS A 40 -27.69 22.65 -40.95
N LEU A 41 -26.55 23.18 -40.50
CA LEU A 41 -26.44 24.50 -39.86
C LEU A 41 -26.42 25.69 -40.83
N ASN A 42 -26.56 25.43 -42.14
CA ASN A 42 -26.50 26.43 -43.21
C ASN A 42 -25.16 27.20 -43.28
N MET A 43 -24.08 26.60 -42.77
CA MET A 43 -22.70 27.11 -42.86
C MET A 43 -22.05 26.55 -44.13
N LEU A 44 -22.47 27.07 -45.29
CA LEU A 44 -22.21 26.46 -46.60
C LEU A 44 -20.72 26.42 -46.98
N ASP A 45 -19.94 27.44 -46.60
CA ASP A 45 -18.50 27.47 -46.90
C ASP A 45 -17.74 26.35 -46.18
N SER A 46 -17.99 26.20 -44.87
CA SER A 46 -17.42 25.12 -44.07
C SER A 46 -17.89 23.76 -44.56
N ALA A 47 -19.20 23.63 -44.86
CA ALA A 47 -19.76 22.40 -45.41
C ALA A 47 -19.04 21.99 -46.70
N LEU A 48 -18.87 22.93 -47.63
CA LEU A 48 -18.20 22.69 -48.91
C LEU A 48 -16.73 22.27 -48.73
N ILE A 49 -15.99 22.94 -47.84
CA ILE A 49 -14.59 22.61 -47.55
C ILE A 49 -14.47 21.19 -47.00
N TYR A 50 -15.23 20.87 -45.94
CA TYR A 50 -15.13 19.56 -45.29
C TYR A 50 -15.64 18.44 -46.20
N THR A 51 -16.73 18.65 -46.95
CA THR A 51 -17.23 17.60 -47.85
C THR A 51 -16.30 17.36 -49.05
N ASN A 52 -15.65 18.39 -49.62
CA ASN A 52 -14.64 18.18 -50.67
C ASN A 52 -13.41 17.44 -50.13
N LEU A 53 -12.89 17.84 -48.96
CA LEU A 53 -11.78 17.14 -48.32
C LEU A 53 -12.12 15.66 -48.05
N ALA A 54 -13.34 15.40 -47.59
CA ALA A 54 -13.82 14.05 -47.39
C ALA A 54 -13.89 13.27 -48.70
N TYR A 55 -14.44 13.86 -49.76
CA TYR A 55 -14.54 13.24 -51.08
C TYR A 55 -13.16 12.83 -51.62
N ASP A 56 -12.20 13.75 -51.62
CA ASP A 56 -10.84 13.48 -52.14
C ASP A 56 -10.17 12.32 -51.37
N LEU A 57 -10.29 12.33 -50.05
CA LEU A 57 -9.75 11.27 -49.21
C LEU A 57 -10.45 9.92 -49.45
N LEU A 58 -11.78 9.91 -49.54
CA LEU A 58 -12.56 8.68 -49.72
C LEU A 58 -12.32 8.05 -51.10
N VAL A 59 -12.14 8.86 -52.15
CA VAL A 59 -11.74 8.40 -53.48
C VAL A 59 -10.35 7.77 -53.46
N GLN A 60 -9.38 8.42 -52.81
CA GLN A 60 -8.01 7.87 -52.67
C GLN A 60 -8.01 6.53 -51.93
N GLN A 61 -8.87 6.39 -50.90
CA GLN A 61 -9.02 5.17 -50.12
C GLN A 61 -9.92 4.11 -50.80
N LYS A 62 -10.46 4.39 -52.00
CA LYS A 62 -11.41 3.51 -52.72
C LYS A 62 -12.61 3.10 -51.87
N ASN A 63 -13.10 4.02 -51.02
CA ASN A 63 -14.21 3.77 -50.12
C ASN A 63 -15.53 4.19 -50.81
N ASN A 64 -16.09 3.29 -51.61
CA ASN A 64 -17.19 3.56 -52.54
C ASN A 64 -18.44 4.13 -51.84
N TYR A 65 -18.93 3.47 -50.79
CA TYR A 65 -20.17 3.89 -50.13
C TYR A 65 -20.10 5.33 -49.58
N PRO A 66 -19.12 5.70 -48.72
CA PRO A 66 -19.05 7.07 -48.21
C PRO A 66 -18.70 8.09 -49.29
N THR A 67 -18.06 7.68 -50.39
CA THR A 67 -17.87 8.55 -51.57
C THR A 67 -19.21 8.95 -52.16
N GLY A 68 -20.16 8.00 -52.28
CA GLY A 68 -21.54 8.28 -52.68
C GLY A 68 -22.24 9.28 -51.75
N ILE A 69 -22.09 9.10 -50.44
CA ILE A 69 -22.65 10.02 -49.44
C ILE A 69 -22.04 11.42 -49.55
N ALA A 70 -20.71 11.53 -49.71
CA ALA A 70 -20.04 12.81 -49.88
C ALA A 70 -20.52 13.54 -51.15
N LEU A 71 -20.72 12.82 -52.25
CA LEU A 71 -21.29 13.38 -53.49
C LEU A 71 -22.74 13.86 -53.30
N ALA A 72 -23.58 13.10 -52.58
CA ALA A 72 -24.94 13.53 -52.24
C ALA A 72 -24.94 14.81 -51.39
N ASN A 73 -24.05 14.89 -50.39
CA ASN A 73 -23.85 16.08 -49.56
C ASN A 73 -23.41 17.29 -50.40
N LEU A 74 -22.46 17.13 -51.34
CA LEU A 74 -22.10 18.20 -52.27
C LEU A 74 -23.29 18.65 -53.11
N GLY A 75 -24.15 17.72 -53.55
CA GLY A 75 -25.39 18.04 -54.23
C GLY A 75 -26.30 18.96 -53.41
N ASN A 76 -26.52 18.63 -52.14
CA ASN A 76 -27.29 19.44 -51.21
C ASN A 76 -26.68 20.84 -51.00
N ILE A 77 -25.36 20.91 -50.81
CA ILE A 77 -24.62 22.17 -50.62
C ILE A 77 -24.78 23.06 -51.85
N TYR A 78 -24.50 22.56 -53.06
CA TYR A 78 -24.64 23.34 -54.29
C TYR A 78 -26.08 23.80 -54.54
N LEU A 79 -27.08 22.98 -54.18
CA LEU A 79 -28.48 23.37 -54.29
C LEU A 79 -28.83 24.55 -53.36
N LYS A 80 -28.29 24.55 -52.13
CA LYS A 80 -28.43 25.66 -51.18
C LYS A 80 -27.66 26.91 -51.61
N MET A 81 -26.51 26.75 -52.25
CA MET A 81 -25.73 27.84 -52.84
C MET A 81 -26.34 28.42 -54.13
N GLY A 82 -27.49 27.90 -54.59
CA GLY A 82 -28.15 28.39 -55.81
C GLY A 82 -27.49 27.91 -57.12
N GLN A 83 -26.76 26.79 -57.08
CA GLN A 83 -26.05 26.20 -58.22
C GLN A 83 -26.70 24.86 -58.65
N PRO A 84 -27.92 24.87 -59.21
CA PRO A 84 -28.70 23.66 -59.48
C PRO A 84 -28.04 22.71 -60.50
N GLY A 85 -27.29 23.24 -61.47
CA GLY A 85 -26.57 22.42 -62.45
C GLY A 85 -25.48 21.55 -61.81
N LEU A 86 -24.67 22.15 -60.93
CA LEU A 86 -23.66 21.41 -60.16
C LEU A 86 -24.32 20.43 -59.18
N ALA A 87 -25.40 20.85 -58.52
CA ALA A 87 -26.16 19.97 -57.64
C ALA A 87 -26.63 18.70 -58.37
N MET A 88 -27.28 18.86 -59.54
CA MET A 88 -27.73 17.75 -60.38
C MET A 88 -26.59 16.83 -60.81
N SER A 89 -25.44 17.41 -61.19
CA SER A 89 -24.25 16.63 -61.54
C SER A 89 -23.79 15.75 -60.37
N LYS A 90 -23.68 16.33 -59.16
CA LYS A 90 -23.25 15.60 -57.97
C LYS A 90 -24.25 14.51 -57.54
N TYR A 91 -25.56 14.78 -57.60
CA TYR A 91 -26.59 13.78 -57.36
C TYR A 91 -26.54 12.62 -58.35
N ARG A 92 -26.32 12.88 -59.65
CA ARG A 92 -26.18 11.81 -60.65
C ARG A 92 -24.94 10.95 -60.41
N LEU A 93 -23.84 11.59 -60.01
CA LEU A 93 -22.59 10.89 -59.69
C LEU A 93 -22.71 10.06 -58.41
N SER A 94 -23.55 10.43 -57.44
CA SER A 94 -23.70 9.66 -56.18
C SER A 94 -24.47 8.36 -56.36
N ILE A 95 -25.48 8.32 -57.25
CA ILE A 95 -26.41 7.19 -57.37
C ILE A 95 -25.72 5.83 -57.59
N PRO A 96 -24.74 5.66 -58.49
CA PRO A 96 -24.08 4.37 -58.69
C PRO A 96 -23.41 3.82 -57.43
N PHE A 97 -22.76 4.69 -56.64
CA PHE A 97 -22.10 4.32 -55.39
C PHE A 97 -23.10 3.89 -54.30
N LEU A 98 -24.26 4.54 -54.25
CA LEU A 98 -25.30 4.23 -53.26
C LEU A 98 -26.11 2.98 -53.64
N LEU A 99 -26.32 2.73 -54.93
CA LEU A 99 -26.99 1.53 -55.43
C LEU A 99 -26.18 0.25 -55.20
N GLU A 100 -24.85 0.31 -55.33
CA GLU A 100 -23.95 -0.83 -55.07
C GLU A 100 -24.15 -1.42 -53.66
N GLN A 101 -24.56 -0.59 -52.72
CA GLN A 101 -24.58 -0.90 -51.29
C GLN A 101 -25.99 -1.03 -50.73
N ASN A 102 -27.01 -0.91 -51.60
CA ASN A 102 -28.42 -1.02 -51.27
C ASN A 102 -28.82 -0.19 -50.04
N ASP A 103 -28.51 1.11 -50.07
CA ASP A 103 -28.95 2.09 -49.06
C ASP A 103 -30.13 2.93 -49.57
N PRO A 104 -31.38 2.51 -49.32
CA PRO A 104 -32.55 3.23 -49.81
C PRO A 104 -32.76 4.57 -49.12
N GLU A 105 -32.19 4.82 -47.93
CA GLU A 105 -32.34 6.10 -47.24
C GLU A 105 -31.52 7.17 -47.95
N ALA A 106 -30.23 6.94 -48.17
CA ALA A 106 -29.38 7.87 -48.90
C ALA A 106 -29.88 8.13 -50.33
N ILE A 107 -30.35 7.07 -51.03
CA ILE A 107 -30.94 7.20 -52.36
C ILE A 107 -32.21 8.07 -52.33
N SER A 108 -33.05 7.92 -51.31
CA SER A 108 -34.26 8.73 -51.17
C SER A 108 -33.95 10.22 -50.97
N GLU A 109 -32.90 10.56 -50.20
CA GLU A 109 -32.47 11.95 -50.01
C GLU A 109 -31.97 12.56 -51.32
N VAL A 110 -31.19 11.80 -52.10
CA VAL A 110 -30.70 12.22 -53.42
C VAL A 110 -31.86 12.52 -54.38
N TYR A 111 -32.85 11.62 -54.48
CA TYR A 111 -34.00 11.86 -55.35
C TYR A 111 -34.85 13.06 -54.89
N LEU A 112 -34.99 13.28 -53.58
CA LEU A 112 -35.66 14.47 -53.08
C LEU A 112 -34.86 15.75 -53.41
N GLY A 113 -33.53 15.69 -53.35
CA GLY A 113 -32.64 16.74 -53.82
C GLY A 113 -32.83 17.05 -55.31
N MET A 114 -32.91 16.02 -56.16
CA MET A 114 -33.19 16.18 -57.60
C MET A 114 -34.58 16.78 -57.85
N ALA A 115 -35.59 16.39 -57.07
CA ALA A 115 -36.94 16.98 -57.16
C ALA A 115 -36.89 18.49 -56.89
N ARG A 116 -36.18 18.92 -55.83
CA ARG A 116 -35.97 20.34 -55.51
C ARG A 116 -35.20 21.08 -56.60
N VAL A 117 -34.23 20.45 -57.26
CA VAL A 117 -33.54 21.03 -58.43
C VAL A 117 -34.53 21.31 -59.55
N PHE A 118 -35.34 20.33 -59.94
CA PHE A 118 -36.33 20.50 -61.00
C PHE A 118 -37.44 21.49 -60.65
N GLN A 119 -37.86 21.54 -59.38
CA GLN A 119 -38.80 22.54 -58.89
C GLN A 119 -38.25 23.96 -59.08
N LYS A 120 -36.98 24.21 -58.69
CA LYS A 120 -36.33 25.51 -58.91
C LYS A 120 -36.17 25.85 -60.39
N ALA A 121 -36.04 24.84 -61.26
CA ALA A 121 -35.96 25.00 -62.71
C ALA A 121 -37.33 25.19 -63.39
N GLY A 122 -38.44 25.09 -62.65
CA GLY A 122 -39.81 25.18 -63.20
C GLY A 122 -40.31 23.92 -63.90
N SER A 123 -39.53 22.84 -63.90
CA SER A 123 -39.93 21.55 -64.52
C SER A 123 -40.77 20.71 -63.56
N LEU A 124 -42.07 21.04 -63.48
CA LEU A 124 -42.99 20.46 -62.50
C LEU A 124 -43.15 18.93 -62.62
N ASP A 125 -43.22 18.39 -63.84
CA ASP A 125 -43.37 16.94 -64.06
C ASP A 125 -42.17 16.14 -63.55
N SER A 126 -40.95 16.58 -63.87
CA SER A 126 -39.72 15.95 -63.37
C SER A 126 -39.58 16.10 -61.85
N SER A 127 -39.96 17.27 -61.31
CA SER A 127 -40.01 17.49 -59.87
C SER A 127 -40.93 16.48 -59.16
N LEU A 128 -42.15 16.30 -59.67
CA LEU A 128 -43.11 15.33 -59.13
C LEU A 128 -42.59 13.89 -59.25
N TYR A 129 -42.01 13.54 -60.39
CA TYR A 129 -41.45 12.21 -60.64
C TYR A 129 -40.39 11.84 -59.60
N TYR A 130 -39.38 12.70 -59.40
CA TYR A 130 -38.30 12.43 -58.46
C TYR A 130 -38.77 12.48 -57.00
N ALA A 131 -39.74 13.32 -56.66
CA ALA A 131 -40.33 13.34 -55.32
C ALA A 131 -41.07 12.03 -55.00
N LYS A 132 -41.85 11.49 -55.95
CA LYS A 132 -42.48 10.18 -55.81
C LYS A 132 -41.45 9.05 -55.74
N LEU A 133 -40.39 9.13 -56.53
CA LEU A 133 -39.33 8.13 -56.51
C LEU A 133 -38.62 8.11 -55.15
N SER A 134 -38.34 9.27 -54.55
CA SER A 134 -37.84 9.38 -53.17
C SER A 134 -38.73 8.61 -52.19
N LEU A 135 -40.05 8.84 -52.25
CA LEU A 135 -41.01 8.20 -51.36
C LEU A 135 -41.04 6.67 -51.50
N VAL A 136 -40.92 6.15 -52.72
CA VAL A 136 -40.83 4.70 -52.98
C VAL A 136 -39.60 4.09 -52.29
N PHE A 137 -38.46 4.79 -52.28
CA PHE A 137 -37.26 4.31 -51.60
C PHE A 137 -37.40 4.41 -50.07
N THR A 138 -38.06 5.45 -49.53
CA THR A 138 -38.31 5.51 -48.07
C THR A 138 -39.19 4.37 -47.57
N GLN A 139 -40.18 3.94 -48.36
CA GLN A 139 -41.06 2.82 -48.01
C GLN A 139 -40.30 1.48 -47.84
N LYS A 140 -39.12 1.34 -48.45
CA LYS A 140 -38.28 0.13 -48.30
C LYS A 140 -37.53 0.07 -46.95
N VAL A 141 -37.30 1.22 -46.32
CA VAL A 141 -36.57 1.35 -45.03
C VAL A 141 -37.54 1.43 -43.86
N GLY A 142 -38.75 1.94 -44.09
CA GLY A 142 -39.75 2.21 -43.06
C GLY A 142 -39.90 3.71 -42.78
N PHE A 143 -40.35 4.06 -41.58
CA PHE A 143 -40.58 5.45 -41.18
C PHE A 143 -39.24 6.21 -41.00
N THR A 144 -38.87 7.07 -41.96
CA THR A 144 -37.65 7.89 -41.93
C THR A 144 -37.97 9.38 -41.97
N ILE A 145 -37.01 10.22 -41.56
CA ILE A 145 -37.15 11.69 -41.64
C ILE A 145 -37.34 12.10 -43.12
N THR A 146 -36.63 11.44 -44.04
CA THR A 146 -36.78 11.69 -45.48
C THR A 146 -38.19 11.39 -46.00
N ALA A 147 -38.91 10.43 -45.40
CA ALA A 147 -40.31 10.18 -45.77
C ALA A 147 -41.22 11.35 -45.40
N ILE A 148 -40.96 12.03 -44.28
CA ILE A 148 -41.64 13.27 -43.90
C ILE A 148 -41.31 14.36 -44.91
N ASP A 149 -40.03 14.57 -45.22
CA ASP A 149 -39.60 15.63 -46.14
C ASP A 149 -40.15 15.43 -47.57
N ALA A 150 -40.15 14.20 -48.08
CA ALA A 150 -40.73 13.85 -49.37
C ALA A 150 -42.26 14.04 -49.37
N SER A 151 -42.94 13.64 -48.28
CA SER A 151 -44.39 13.84 -48.13
C SER A 151 -44.74 15.33 -48.10
N ASN A 152 -44.01 16.13 -47.31
CA ASN A 152 -44.16 17.59 -47.25
C ASN A 152 -43.93 18.27 -48.60
N PHE A 153 -42.93 17.80 -49.35
CA PHE A 153 -42.67 18.30 -50.70
C PHE A 153 -43.87 18.02 -51.63
N LEU A 154 -44.44 16.81 -51.58
CA LEU A 154 -45.61 16.43 -52.37
C LEU A 154 -46.87 17.18 -51.94
N ILE A 155 -47.07 17.43 -50.65
CA ILE A 155 -48.17 18.28 -50.15
C ILE A 155 -48.08 19.67 -50.76
N ALA A 156 -46.91 20.31 -50.66
CA ALA A 156 -46.70 21.65 -51.21
C ALA A 156 -46.93 21.67 -52.73
N TYR A 157 -46.44 20.65 -53.45
CA TYR A 157 -46.67 20.49 -54.89
C TYR A 157 -48.16 20.42 -55.22
N TYR A 158 -48.90 19.50 -54.57
CA TYR A 158 -50.30 19.26 -54.89
C TYR A 158 -51.23 20.40 -54.45
N MET A 159 -50.89 21.11 -53.36
CA MET A 159 -51.57 22.34 -52.97
C MET A 159 -51.37 23.43 -54.03
N ALA A 160 -50.15 23.59 -54.56
CA ALA A 160 -49.86 24.57 -55.60
C ALA A 160 -50.55 24.24 -56.95
N THR A 161 -50.79 22.96 -57.24
CA THR A 161 -51.53 22.51 -58.43
C THR A 161 -53.03 22.32 -58.18
N HIS A 162 -53.57 22.84 -57.06
CA HIS A 162 -54.99 22.74 -56.68
C HIS A 162 -55.57 21.31 -56.59
N ASN A 163 -54.76 20.31 -56.31
CA ASN A 163 -55.19 18.91 -56.11
C ASN A 163 -55.21 18.57 -54.62
N VAL A 164 -56.29 18.98 -53.95
CA VAL A 164 -56.42 18.89 -52.49
C VAL A 164 -56.49 17.45 -52.01
N ASP A 165 -57.12 16.55 -52.77
CA ASP A 165 -57.25 15.13 -52.38
C ASP A 165 -55.88 14.45 -52.28
N SER A 166 -55.01 14.66 -53.27
CA SER A 166 -53.66 14.11 -53.22
C SER A 166 -52.84 14.74 -52.09
N ALA A 167 -52.96 16.05 -51.89
CA ALA A 167 -52.30 16.73 -50.77
C ALA A 167 -52.74 16.14 -49.42
N PHE A 168 -54.03 15.84 -49.24
CA PHE A 168 -54.56 15.21 -48.02
C PHE A 168 -54.00 13.81 -47.78
N VAL A 169 -53.83 13.00 -48.83
CA VAL A 169 -53.21 11.66 -48.71
C VAL A 169 -51.78 11.77 -48.18
N TYR A 170 -50.96 12.67 -48.74
CA TYR A 170 -49.58 12.86 -48.28
C TYR A 170 -49.51 13.54 -46.91
N GLN A 171 -50.47 14.39 -46.56
CA GLN A 171 -50.61 14.96 -45.22
C GLN A 171 -50.83 13.85 -44.17
N ASN A 172 -51.76 12.93 -44.43
CA ASN A 172 -52.02 11.81 -43.53
C ASN A 172 -50.81 10.86 -43.41
N LEU A 173 -50.13 10.59 -44.52
CA LEU A 173 -48.89 9.82 -44.52
C LEU A 173 -47.81 10.51 -43.67
N SER A 174 -47.58 11.81 -43.87
CA SER A 174 -46.58 12.56 -43.09
C SER A 174 -46.90 12.55 -41.60
N MET A 175 -48.17 12.68 -41.22
CA MET A 175 -48.60 12.61 -39.81
C MET A 175 -48.34 11.22 -39.22
N THR A 176 -48.69 10.16 -39.95
CA THR A 176 -48.47 8.77 -39.51
C THR A 176 -46.98 8.49 -39.29
N VAL A 177 -46.12 8.91 -40.24
CA VAL A 177 -44.66 8.76 -40.13
C VAL A 177 -44.12 9.56 -38.94
N LYS A 178 -44.63 10.77 -38.74
CA LYS A 178 -44.26 11.66 -37.63
C LYS A 178 -44.56 11.02 -36.28
N ASP A 179 -45.78 10.52 -36.09
CA ASP A 179 -46.20 9.89 -34.83
C ASP A 179 -45.37 8.63 -34.52
N SER A 180 -45.04 7.84 -35.54
CA SER A 180 -44.17 6.67 -35.39
C SER A 180 -42.73 7.06 -35.01
N LEU A 181 -42.16 8.10 -35.62
CA LEU A 181 -40.81 8.57 -35.31
C LEU A 181 -40.70 9.17 -33.91
N PHE A 182 -41.64 10.03 -33.50
CA PHE A 182 -41.60 10.66 -32.18
C PHE A 182 -41.83 9.67 -31.04
N SER A 183 -42.70 8.67 -31.23
CA SER A 183 -42.87 7.60 -30.24
C SER A 183 -41.58 6.78 -30.07
N ARG A 184 -40.89 6.45 -31.17
CA ARG A 184 -39.59 5.76 -31.14
C ARG A 184 -38.48 6.61 -30.52
N GLU A 185 -38.38 7.89 -30.86
CA GLU A 185 -37.38 8.80 -30.27
C GLU A 185 -37.58 8.94 -28.76
N LYS A 186 -38.83 9.09 -28.32
CA LYS A 186 -39.16 9.13 -26.89
C LYS A 186 -38.78 7.83 -26.18
N GLN A 187 -39.03 6.67 -26.80
CA GLN A 187 -38.63 5.38 -26.24
C GLN A 187 -37.11 5.25 -26.11
N ASN A 188 -36.36 5.65 -27.14
CA ASN A 188 -34.89 5.63 -27.11
C ASN A 188 -34.34 6.60 -26.05
N ALA A 189 -34.93 7.79 -25.90
CA ALA A 189 -34.52 8.75 -24.88
C ALA A 189 -34.74 8.20 -23.46
N ILE A 190 -35.87 7.53 -23.22
CA ILE A 190 -36.14 6.87 -21.94
C ILE A 190 -35.14 5.75 -21.67
N GLN A 191 -34.82 4.93 -22.69
CA GLN A 191 -33.80 3.89 -22.57
C GLN A 191 -32.41 4.47 -22.28
N GLY A 192 -32.03 5.55 -22.95
CA GLY A 192 -30.77 6.26 -22.71
C GLY A 192 -30.66 6.79 -21.27
N LEU A 193 -31.72 7.44 -20.77
CA LEU A 193 -31.77 7.88 -19.36
C LEU A 193 -31.67 6.71 -18.38
N GLY A 194 -32.32 5.57 -18.68
CA GLY A 194 -32.21 4.36 -17.87
C GLY A 194 -30.79 3.80 -17.87
N PHE A 195 -30.11 3.80 -19.02
CA PHE A 195 -28.72 3.37 -19.14
C PHE A 195 -27.77 4.29 -18.35
N ASP A 196 -27.91 5.60 -18.50
CA ASP A 196 -27.09 6.58 -17.77
C ASP A 196 -27.27 6.42 -16.25
N GLU A 197 -28.51 6.20 -15.78
CA GLU A 197 -28.78 5.95 -14.36
C GLU A 197 -28.15 4.62 -13.90
N THR A 198 -28.18 3.55 -14.70
CA THR A 198 -27.50 2.30 -14.35
C THR A 198 -25.99 2.45 -14.27
N MET A 199 -25.37 3.20 -15.18
CA MET A 199 -23.92 3.48 -15.16
C MET A 199 -23.56 4.29 -13.90
N ARG A 200 -24.36 5.30 -13.57
CA ARG A 200 -24.18 6.10 -12.35
C ARG A 200 -24.30 5.26 -11.08
N GLN A 201 -25.23 4.31 -11.03
CA GLN A 201 -25.35 3.38 -9.89
C GLN A 201 -24.13 2.47 -9.78
N GLN A 202 -23.60 2.00 -10.91
CA GLN A 202 -22.37 1.20 -10.94
C GLN A 202 -21.16 1.99 -10.46
N GLU A 203 -20.95 3.22 -10.94
CA GLU A 203 -19.87 4.10 -10.47
C GLU A 203 -19.94 4.36 -8.96
N LEU A 204 -21.14 4.60 -8.43
CA LEU A 204 -21.35 4.77 -6.99
C LEU A 204 -21.04 3.50 -6.21
N GLN A 205 -21.28 2.33 -6.79
CA GLN A 205 -20.97 1.05 -6.17
C GLN A 205 -19.46 0.77 -6.17
N ASP A 206 -18.80 0.98 -7.31
CA ASP A 206 -17.35 0.84 -7.45
C ASP A 206 -16.61 1.80 -6.49
N ALA A 207 -17.06 3.06 -6.40
CA ALA A 207 -16.50 4.03 -5.46
C ALA A 207 -16.68 3.63 -3.99
N LYS A 208 -17.81 3.00 -3.64
CA LYS A 208 -18.04 2.45 -2.29
C LYS A 208 -17.13 1.26 -2.01
N GLU A 209 -16.94 0.36 -2.98
CA GLU A 209 -16.05 -0.79 -2.85
C GLU A 209 -14.58 -0.35 -2.70
N GLU A 210 -14.14 0.64 -3.47
CA GLU A 210 -12.81 1.23 -3.36
C GLU A 210 -12.61 1.87 -1.97
N ALA A 211 -13.56 2.68 -1.51
CA ALA A 211 -13.51 3.28 -0.18
C ALA A 211 -13.48 2.24 0.95
N GLN A 212 -14.28 1.17 0.85
CA GLN A 212 -14.25 0.06 1.82
C GLN A 212 -12.91 -0.67 1.79
N THR A 213 -12.33 -0.87 0.61
CA THR A 213 -11.03 -1.52 0.43
C THR A 213 -9.91 -0.69 1.06
N GLN A 214 -9.87 0.61 0.79
CA GLN A 214 -8.94 1.55 1.40
C GLN A 214 -9.06 1.54 2.94
N PHE A 215 -10.29 1.54 3.46
CA PHE A 215 -10.54 1.47 4.90
C PHE A 215 -10.02 0.17 5.52
N LYS A 216 -10.27 -0.99 4.89
CA LYS A 216 -9.76 -2.29 5.34
C LYS A 216 -8.23 -2.32 5.38
N PHE A 217 -7.56 -1.80 4.33
CA PHE A 217 -6.10 -1.71 4.30
C PHE A 217 -5.54 -0.82 5.40
N ASN A 218 -6.15 0.35 5.63
CA ASN A 218 -5.71 1.27 6.68
C ASN A 218 -5.79 0.65 8.08
N ILE A 219 -6.88 -0.10 8.37
CA ILE A 219 -6.99 -0.85 9.64
C ILE A 219 -5.91 -1.93 9.72
N LEU A 220 -5.68 -2.68 8.65
CA LEU A 220 -4.69 -3.76 8.63
C LEU A 220 -3.27 -3.23 8.88
N PHE A 221 -2.87 -2.15 8.20
CA PHE A 221 -1.58 -1.49 8.41
C PHE A 221 -1.46 -0.90 9.82
N GLY A 222 -2.53 -0.28 10.34
CA GLY A 222 -2.55 0.21 11.72
C GLY A 222 -2.35 -0.91 12.74
N GLY A 223 -3.03 -2.04 12.57
CA GLY A 223 -2.86 -3.22 13.42
C GLY A 223 -1.45 -3.82 13.35
N LEU A 224 -0.89 -3.93 12.14
CA LEU A 224 0.46 -4.44 11.92
C LEU A 224 1.53 -3.54 12.55
N PHE A 225 1.35 -2.22 12.48
CA PHE A 225 2.23 -1.24 13.12
C PHE A 225 2.22 -1.38 14.65
N ILE A 226 1.04 -1.54 15.26
CA ILE A 226 0.92 -1.77 16.71
C ILE A 226 1.63 -3.06 17.11
N LEU A 227 1.44 -4.15 16.35
CA LEU A 227 2.13 -5.42 16.59
C LEU A 227 3.65 -5.27 16.53
N PHE A 228 4.18 -4.56 15.52
CA PHE A 228 5.60 -4.27 15.41
C PHE A 228 6.12 -3.43 16.58
N ALA A 229 5.37 -2.42 17.01
CA ALA A 229 5.74 -1.58 18.16
C ALA A 229 5.83 -2.42 19.45
N VAL A 230 4.85 -3.29 19.70
CA VAL A 230 4.87 -4.21 20.85
C VAL A 230 6.05 -5.18 20.77
N ALA A 231 6.27 -5.80 19.61
CA ALA A 231 7.41 -6.71 19.40
C ALA A 231 8.75 -6.00 19.62
N PHE A 232 8.89 -4.76 19.16
CA PHE A 232 10.09 -3.94 19.36
C PHE A 232 10.34 -3.62 20.84
N VAL A 233 9.29 -3.25 21.59
CA VAL A 233 9.39 -3.00 23.04
C VAL A 233 9.79 -4.27 23.78
N LEU A 234 9.17 -5.42 23.46
CA LEU A 234 9.51 -6.71 24.06
C LEU A 234 10.95 -7.12 23.75
N TYR A 235 11.39 -6.94 22.50
CA TYR A 235 12.77 -7.20 22.09
C TYR A 235 13.76 -6.34 22.88
N ARG A 236 13.51 -5.02 22.96
CA ARG A 236 14.36 -4.09 23.73
C ARG A 236 14.42 -4.47 25.21
N ASN A 237 13.27 -4.79 25.82
CA ASN A 237 13.21 -5.21 27.22
C ASN A 237 13.98 -6.51 27.46
N ASN A 238 13.86 -7.49 26.57
CA ASN A 238 14.58 -8.75 26.70
C ASN A 238 16.10 -8.55 26.56
N ARG A 239 16.53 -7.71 25.62
CA ARG A 239 17.94 -7.33 25.43
C ARG A 239 18.50 -6.61 26.67
N GLN A 240 17.72 -5.73 27.27
CA GLN A 240 18.08 -5.05 28.53
C GLN A 240 18.17 -6.05 29.69
N LYS A 241 17.20 -6.95 29.82
CA LYS A 241 17.17 -8.00 30.84
C LYS A 241 18.39 -8.91 30.76
N GLN A 242 18.82 -9.29 29.56
CA GLN A 242 20.06 -10.06 29.37
C GLN A 242 21.30 -9.31 29.85
N LYS A 243 21.42 -8.01 29.55
CA LYS A 243 22.53 -7.18 30.05
C LYS A 243 22.54 -7.08 31.56
N THR A 244 21.39 -6.81 32.18
CA THR A 244 21.25 -6.72 33.64
C THR A 244 21.59 -8.05 34.30
N ASN A 245 21.10 -9.17 33.76
CA ASN A 245 21.43 -10.51 34.25
C ASN A 245 22.94 -10.79 34.16
N PHE A 246 23.59 -10.43 33.05
CA PHE A 246 25.04 -10.59 32.92
C PHE A 246 25.79 -9.78 33.99
N SER A 247 25.44 -8.51 34.21
CA SER A 247 26.06 -7.70 35.26
C SER A 247 25.78 -8.24 36.66
N LEU A 248 24.58 -8.78 36.90
CA LEU A 248 24.19 -9.37 38.18
C LEU A 248 24.99 -10.65 38.45
N THR A 249 25.19 -11.50 37.44
CA THR A 249 26.05 -12.68 37.55
C THR A 249 27.50 -12.29 37.88
N GLN A 250 28.04 -11.24 37.25
CA GLN A 250 29.38 -10.73 37.56
C GLN A 250 29.49 -10.20 38.99
N GLN A 251 28.51 -9.43 39.45
CA GLN A 251 28.47 -8.95 40.84
C GLN A 251 28.39 -10.12 41.83
N LYS A 252 27.56 -11.12 41.55
CA LYS A 252 27.43 -12.32 42.38
C LYS A 252 28.76 -13.07 42.50
N LEU A 253 29.44 -13.31 41.38
CA LEU A 253 30.76 -13.96 41.37
C LEU A 253 31.80 -13.17 42.18
N LYS A 254 31.80 -11.83 42.04
CA LYS A 254 32.70 -10.96 42.81
C LYS A 254 32.41 -11.04 44.31
N VAL A 255 31.14 -10.99 44.71
CA VAL A 255 30.74 -11.14 46.12
C VAL A 255 31.14 -12.50 46.68
N GLU A 256 30.90 -13.58 45.94
CA GLU A 256 31.30 -14.94 46.35
C GLU A 256 32.82 -15.05 46.53
N SER A 257 33.61 -14.48 45.61
CA SER A 257 35.07 -14.43 45.71
C SER A 257 35.53 -13.62 46.94
N THR A 258 34.97 -12.42 47.16
CA THR A 258 35.33 -11.62 48.34
C THR A 258 34.93 -12.29 49.66
N LEU A 259 33.82 -13.03 49.68
CA LEU A 259 33.39 -13.77 50.85
C LEU A 259 34.34 -14.94 51.14
N GLN A 260 34.79 -15.64 50.10
CA GLN A 260 35.78 -16.70 50.23
C GLN A 260 37.12 -16.17 50.75
N GLU A 261 37.59 -15.05 50.21
CA GLU A 261 38.82 -14.38 50.66
C GLU A 261 38.71 -13.90 52.11
N LEU A 262 37.56 -13.33 52.50
CA LEU A 262 37.31 -12.91 53.88
C LEU A 262 37.33 -14.11 54.84
N LYS A 263 36.71 -15.23 54.48
CA LYS A 263 36.74 -16.46 55.28
C LYS A 263 38.17 -17.01 55.43
N LEU A 264 38.96 -17.02 54.36
CA LEU A 264 40.36 -17.43 54.41
C LEU A 264 41.17 -16.52 55.32
N THR A 265 41.01 -15.20 55.16
CA THR A 265 41.67 -14.19 55.99
C THR A 265 41.30 -14.34 57.47
N GLN A 266 40.01 -14.55 57.76
CA GLN A 266 39.53 -14.79 59.12
C GLN A 266 40.14 -16.06 59.72
N SER A 267 40.17 -17.16 58.98
CA SER A 267 40.81 -18.40 59.44
C SER A 267 42.29 -18.21 59.74
N GLN A 268 43.00 -17.46 58.89
CA GLN A 268 44.41 -17.14 59.07
C GLN A 268 44.64 -16.26 60.29
N LEU A 269 43.78 -15.26 60.54
CA LEU A 269 43.82 -14.41 61.74
C LEU A 269 43.60 -15.24 63.01
N ILE A 270 42.58 -16.11 63.05
CA ILE A 270 42.32 -17.00 64.20
C ILE A 270 43.54 -17.91 64.45
N GLN A 271 44.16 -18.44 63.41
CA GLN A 271 45.37 -19.26 63.55
C GLN A 271 46.55 -18.44 64.08
N SER A 272 46.73 -17.22 63.57
CA SER A 272 47.77 -16.29 64.05
C SER A 272 47.56 -15.92 65.52
N GLU A 273 46.33 -15.69 65.95
CA GLU A 273 45.96 -15.39 67.33
C GLU A 273 46.21 -16.60 68.25
N LYS A 274 45.82 -17.80 67.82
CA LYS A 274 46.14 -19.04 68.54
C LYS A 274 47.64 -19.25 68.70
N MET A 275 48.44 -18.97 67.67
CA MET A 275 49.89 -19.09 67.73
C MET A 275 50.51 -18.07 68.68
N ALA A 276 50.01 -16.83 68.68
CA ALA A 276 50.43 -15.79 69.61
C ALA A 276 50.09 -16.16 71.06
N SER A 277 48.84 -16.59 71.32
CA SER A 277 48.39 -17.02 72.65
C SER A 277 49.13 -18.27 73.14
N LEU A 278 49.39 -19.24 72.25
CA LEU A 278 50.22 -20.41 72.58
C LEU A 278 51.65 -19.98 72.93
N GLY A 279 52.22 -19.01 72.20
CA GLY A 279 53.53 -18.45 72.50
C GLY A 279 53.59 -17.79 73.89
N GLU A 280 52.58 -16.99 74.24
CA GLU A 280 52.46 -16.35 75.55
C GLU A 280 52.31 -17.38 76.68
N LEU A 281 51.43 -18.38 76.48
CA LEU A 281 51.23 -19.47 77.45
C LEU A 281 52.50 -20.31 77.63
N THR A 282 53.21 -20.64 76.54
CA THR A 282 54.44 -21.44 76.60
C THR A 282 55.55 -20.70 77.34
N ALA A 283 55.68 -19.38 77.13
CA ALA A 283 56.62 -18.54 77.86
C ALA A 283 56.26 -18.43 79.36
N GLY A 284 54.97 -18.32 79.69
CA GLY A 284 54.47 -18.32 81.07
C GLY A 284 54.75 -19.64 81.78
N ILE A 285 54.42 -20.78 81.16
CA ILE A 285 54.69 -22.13 81.69
C ILE A 285 56.20 -22.33 81.90
N ALA A 286 57.04 -21.91 80.96
CA ALA A 286 58.50 -22.02 81.10
C ALA A 286 59.01 -21.25 82.34
N HIS A 287 58.51 -20.03 82.54
CA HIS A 287 58.85 -19.21 83.70
C HIS A 287 58.35 -19.84 85.02
N GLU A 288 57.14 -20.39 85.02
CA GLU A 288 56.56 -21.05 86.19
C GLU A 288 57.25 -22.36 86.57
N ILE A 289 57.77 -23.13 85.60
CA ILE A 289 58.59 -24.33 85.82
C ILE A 289 59.99 -23.97 86.32
N GLN A 290 60.56 -22.86 85.85
CA GLN A 290 61.89 -22.43 86.25
C GLN A 290 61.99 -22.15 87.75
N ASN A 291 60.95 -21.57 88.35
CA ASN A 291 60.90 -21.29 89.78
C ASN A 291 61.13 -22.53 90.67
N PRO A 292 60.33 -23.61 90.59
CA PRO A 292 60.56 -24.83 91.35
C PRO A 292 61.90 -25.51 91.01
N LEU A 293 62.35 -25.48 89.74
CA LEU A 293 63.67 -26.00 89.37
C LEU A 293 64.81 -25.26 90.08
N ASN A 294 64.72 -23.94 90.20
CA ASN A 294 65.69 -23.15 90.96
C ASN A 294 65.72 -23.57 92.44
N PHE A 295 64.55 -23.81 93.04
CA PHE A 295 64.49 -24.33 94.42
C PHE A 295 65.11 -25.72 94.55
N VAL A 296 64.80 -26.63 93.63
CA VAL A 296 65.40 -27.98 93.59
C VAL A 296 66.92 -27.88 93.53
N ASN A 297 67.47 -27.09 92.60
CA ASN A 297 68.92 -26.91 92.48
C ASN A 297 69.55 -26.32 93.74
N ASN A 298 68.97 -25.26 94.30
CA ASN A 298 69.50 -24.60 95.50
C ASN A 298 69.52 -25.55 96.71
N PHE A 299 68.42 -26.28 96.97
CA PHE A 299 68.39 -27.23 98.08
C PHE A 299 69.32 -28.42 97.85
N SER A 300 69.50 -28.88 96.60
CA SER A 300 70.49 -29.91 96.28
C SER A 300 71.93 -29.45 96.53
N GLU A 301 72.26 -28.18 96.23
CA GLU A 301 73.56 -27.59 96.58
C GLU A 301 73.76 -27.50 98.09
N VAL A 302 72.77 -26.99 98.83
CA VAL A 302 72.83 -26.92 100.30
C VAL A 302 72.96 -28.31 100.91
N ASN A 303 72.24 -29.31 100.41
CA ASN A 303 72.39 -30.69 100.86
C ASN A 303 73.79 -31.23 100.67
N LYS A 304 74.48 -30.86 99.58
CA LYS A 304 75.86 -31.25 99.34
C LYS A 304 76.81 -30.63 100.37
N GLU A 305 76.60 -29.36 100.73
CA GLU A 305 77.38 -28.68 101.76
C GLU A 305 77.11 -29.28 103.15
N LEU A 306 75.84 -29.45 103.52
CA LEU A 306 75.44 -30.08 104.79
C LEU A 306 75.97 -31.52 104.90
N LEU A 307 75.94 -32.31 103.82
CA LEU A 307 76.53 -33.65 103.83
C LEU A 307 78.06 -33.63 104.02
N ALA A 308 78.74 -32.60 103.52
CA ALA A 308 80.18 -32.41 103.75
C ALA A 308 80.45 -32.01 105.21
N GLU A 309 79.70 -31.06 105.77
CA GLU A 309 79.80 -30.66 107.19
C GLU A 309 79.45 -31.80 108.15
N MET A 310 78.40 -32.57 107.83
CA MET A 310 78.01 -33.77 108.57
C MET A 310 79.16 -34.78 108.62
N LYS A 311 79.85 -34.98 107.49
CA LYS A 311 81.00 -35.88 107.42
C LYS A 311 82.14 -35.39 108.30
N ASP A 312 82.44 -34.10 108.28
CA ASP A 312 83.50 -33.50 109.11
C ASP A 312 83.19 -33.60 110.62
N GLU A 313 81.94 -33.37 111.04
CA GLU A 313 81.54 -33.52 112.45
C GLU A 313 81.52 -34.98 112.92
N MET A 314 81.19 -35.92 112.02
CA MET A 314 81.36 -37.36 112.29
C MET A 314 82.83 -37.74 112.51
N GLU A 315 83.76 -37.16 111.75
CA GLU A 315 85.21 -37.39 111.91
C GLU A 315 85.76 -36.83 113.24
N LYS A 316 85.17 -35.74 113.77
CA LYS A 316 85.53 -35.15 115.07
C LYS A 316 84.93 -35.88 116.28
N GLY A 317 84.05 -36.87 116.06
CA GLY A 317 83.36 -37.61 117.13
C GLY A 317 82.11 -36.93 117.69
N ASN A 318 81.66 -35.82 117.10
CA ASN A 318 80.47 -35.05 117.50
C ASN A 318 79.20 -35.66 116.87
N ILE A 319 78.83 -36.86 117.32
CA ILE A 319 77.71 -37.64 116.76
C ILE A 319 76.36 -36.91 116.88
N THR A 320 76.19 -36.03 117.88
CA THR A 320 74.95 -35.29 118.11
C THR A 320 74.70 -34.27 117.00
N ASP A 321 75.71 -33.47 116.65
CA ASP A 321 75.61 -32.42 115.63
C ASP A 321 75.48 -33.04 114.22
N ALA A 322 76.17 -34.15 113.96
CA ALA A 322 75.99 -34.90 112.72
C ALA A 322 74.55 -35.43 112.53
N LYS A 323 73.85 -35.82 113.61
CA LYS A 323 72.44 -36.21 113.54
C LYS A 323 71.52 -35.02 113.30
N GLU A 324 71.86 -33.84 113.81
CA GLU A 324 71.11 -32.62 113.55
C GLU A 324 71.22 -32.22 112.07
N ILE A 325 72.44 -32.22 111.51
CA ILE A 325 72.68 -31.96 110.08
C ILE A 325 71.98 -33.00 109.19
N ALA A 326 71.96 -34.28 109.59
CA ALA A 326 71.23 -35.32 108.86
C ALA A 326 69.71 -35.03 108.80
N ASN A 327 69.13 -34.49 109.88
CA ASN A 327 67.73 -34.08 109.88
C ASN A 327 67.48 -32.88 108.95
N ASP A 328 68.43 -31.93 108.87
CA ASP A 328 68.34 -30.80 107.94
C ASP A 328 68.42 -31.25 106.47
N VAL A 329 69.28 -32.23 106.16
CA VAL A 329 69.34 -32.84 104.82
C VAL A 329 68.02 -33.52 104.47
N ILE A 330 67.43 -34.29 105.39
CA ILE A 330 66.12 -34.94 105.19
C ILE A 330 65.03 -33.88 104.96
N ALA A 331 65.00 -32.81 105.75
CA ALA A 331 64.04 -31.72 105.59
C ALA A 331 64.19 -31.00 104.23
N ASN A 332 65.42 -30.84 103.74
CA ASN A 332 65.68 -30.29 102.41
C ASN A 332 65.29 -31.25 101.28
N GLU A 333 65.50 -32.57 101.42
CA GLU A 333 65.00 -33.57 100.47
C GLU A 333 63.47 -33.55 100.35
N GLU A 334 62.75 -33.35 101.47
CA GLU A 334 61.30 -33.14 101.45
C GLU A 334 60.91 -31.89 100.65
N LYS A 335 61.67 -30.79 100.82
CA LYS A 335 61.46 -29.56 100.02
C LYS A 335 61.77 -29.76 98.55
N ILE A 336 62.87 -30.45 98.20
CA ILE A 336 63.22 -30.79 96.81
C ILE A 336 62.08 -31.60 96.17
N ASN A 337 61.59 -32.63 96.86
CA ASN A 337 60.49 -33.45 96.37
C ASN A 337 59.19 -32.63 96.20
N HIS A 338 58.88 -31.74 97.15
CA HIS A 338 57.73 -30.84 97.06
C HIS A 338 57.84 -29.91 95.84
N HIS A 339 58.99 -29.27 95.63
CA HIS A 339 59.21 -28.37 94.49
C HIS A 339 59.26 -29.13 93.16
N GLY A 340 59.85 -30.33 93.12
CA GLY A 340 59.84 -31.21 91.95
C GLY A 340 58.43 -31.66 91.54
N LYS A 341 57.59 -32.06 92.51
CA LYS A 341 56.17 -32.36 92.27
C LYS A 341 55.40 -31.15 91.76
N ARG A 342 55.75 -29.94 92.24
CA ARG A 342 55.15 -28.69 91.76
C ARG A 342 55.52 -28.41 90.30
N ALA A 343 56.77 -28.64 89.90
CA ALA A 343 57.19 -28.52 88.50
C ALA A 343 56.44 -29.52 87.59
N ASP A 344 56.30 -30.78 88.03
CA ASP A 344 55.57 -31.81 87.29
C ASP A 344 54.07 -31.47 87.15
N ALA A 345 53.44 -30.90 88.18
CA ALA A 345 52.06 -30.44 88.13
C ALA A 345 51.84 -29.31 87.09
N ILE A 346 52.79 -28.37 86.97
CA ILE A 346 52.71 -27.26 86.01
C ILE A 346 52.79 -27.77 84.55
N VAL A 347 53.57 -28.83 84.29
CA VAL A 347 53.71 -29.41 82.94
C VAL A 347 52.48 -30.22 82.54
N LYS A 348 51.86 -30.92 83.49
CA LYS A 348 50.69 -31.78 83.23
C LYS A 348 49.39 -30.99 83.01
N GLY A 349 49.39 -29.69 83.34
CA GLY A 349 48.26 -28.79 83.18
C GLY A 349 47.32 -28.84 84.38
#